data_AF-A0A6A7B2H3-F1
#
_entry.id   AF-A0A6A7B2H3-F1
#
_cell.length_a   1.000
_cell.length_b   1.000
_cell.length_c   1.000
_cell.angle_alpha   90.00
_cell.angle_beta   90.00
_cell.angle_gamma   90.00
#
_symmetry.space_group_name_H-M   'P 1'
#
loop_
_entity.id
_entity.type
_entity.pdbx_description
1 polymer ?
#
loop_
_entity_poly.entity_id
_entity_poly.type
_entity_poly.pdbx_seq_one_letter_code
_entity_poly.pdbx_strand_id
1 'polypeptide(L)'
;MVGKSVFGVGALMAASVTAQTAPDFPIQVSQQLGVAYGNNTVSPPGEKFPRPETANPPSINFSPSTPSPSTSRAVLLMVDTEVPQNNTRVQLIHWLATNITLSTTTPLAIPSPQPVPYLQPSPPVGDIPHTYSFLLYPQPDNFSIPAQYADLAQNRIGFNVTQFVADVGLTEPWAGNYITVQNLTG
;
A
#
# COMPACT_ATOMS: atom_id res chain seq x y z
N MET A 1 49.08 -35.72 25.32
CA MET A 1 47.84 -36.34 24.81
C MET A 1 46.76 -35.27 24.81
N VAL A 2 46.47 -34.75 23.62
CA VAL A 2 45.29 -33.98 23.14
C VAL A 2 44.66 -32.91 24.04
N GLY A 3 44.91 -31.64 23.71
CA GLY A 3 44.06 -30.51 24.09
C GLY A 3 42.80 -30.46 23.21
N LYS A 4 41.63 -30.22 23.82
CA LYS A 4 40.34 -30.10 23.12
C LYS A 4 40.06 -28.63 22.84
N SER A 5 40.09 -28.26 21.57
CA SER A 5 39.59 -26.96 21.11
C SER A 5 38.07 -26.98 21.04
N VAL A 6 37.43 -25.97 21.61
CA VAL A 6 35.98 -25.73 21.51
C VAL A 6 35.75 -24.73 20.38
N PHE A 7 35.02 -25.13 19.35
CA PHE A 7 34.54 -24.21 18.31
C PHE A 7 33.19 -23.63 18.74
N GLY A 8 33.13 -22.31 18.90
CA GLY A 8 31.88 -21.58 19.09
C GLY A 8 31.18 -21.37 17.75
N VAL A 9 29.94 -21.82 17.63
CA VAL A 9 29.09 -21.52 16.48
C VAL A 9 28.38 -20.19 16.76
N GLY A 10 28.80 -19.13 16.07
CA GLY A 10 28.06 -17.88 16.03
C GLY A 10 26.89 -18.01 15.05
N ALA A 11 25.66 -17.91 15.56
CA ALA A 11 24.47 -17.83 14.72
C ALA A 11 24.41 -16.43 14.07
N LEU A 12 24.58 -16.38 12.75
CA LEU A 12 24.26 -15.21 11.94
C LEU A 12 22.73 -15.09 11.85
N MET A 13 22.15 -14.17 12.63
CA MET A 13 20.76 -13.77 12.44
C MET A 13 20.69 -12.96 11.14
N ALA A 14 20.26 -13.59 10.05
CA ALA A 14 19.84 -12.87 8.86
C ALA A 14 18.55 -12.14 9.21
N ALA A 15 18.64 -10.83 9.46
CA ALA A 15 17.46 -9.99 9.59
C ALA A 15 16.81 -9.90 8.21
N SER A 16 15.78 -10.72 7.98
CA SER A 16 14.93 -10.62 6.81
C SER A 16 14.27 -9.24 6.84
N VAL A 17 14.69 -8.34 5.96
CA VAL A 17 13.93 -7.11 5.73
C VAL A 17 12.63 -7.56 5.04
N THR A 18 11.56 -7.72 5.82
CA THR A 18 10.26 -8.04 5.26
C THR A 18 9.81 -6.82 4.45
N ALA A 19 9.62 -7.00 3.15
CA ALA A 19 8.97 -5.99 2.34
C ALA A 19 7.62 -5.63 2.97
N GLN A 20 7.32 -4.34 2.97
CA GLN A 20 6.09 -3.81 3.56
C GLN A 20 4.97 -3.75 2.53
N THR A 21 5.27 -4.02 1.26
CA THR A 21 4.29 -4.33 0.22
C THR A 21 4.27 -5.84 -0.04
N ALA A 22 3.23 -6.32 -0.72
CA ALA A 22 3.08 -7.74 -0.95
C ALA A 22 4.25 -8.32 -1.80
N PRO A 23 4.65 -9.59 -1.60
CA PRO A 23 5.83 -10.17 -2.26
C PRO A 23 5.87 -10.02 -3.79
N ASP A 24 4.74 -10.18 -4.47
CA ASP A 24 4.64 -10.11 -5.94
C ASP A 24 4.15 -8.74 -6.45
N PHE A 25 3.99 -7.76 -5.55
CA PHE A 25 3.61 -6.42 -5.94
C PHE A 25 4.77 -5.75 -6.70
N PRO A 26 4.54 -5.05 -7.82
CA PRO A 26 5.64 -4.57 -8.66
C PRO A 26 6.48 -3.44 -8.02
N ILE A 27 6.05 -2.89 -6.89
CA ILE A 27 6.72 -1.80 -6.19
C ILE A 27 7.01 -2.23 -4.74
N GLN A 28 8.29 -2.49 -4.45
CA GLN A 28 8.74 -2.98 -3.15
C GLN A 28 9.18 -1.81 -2.26
N VAL A 29 8.69 -1.78 -1.01
CA VAL A 29 9.02 -0.73 -0.03
C VAL A 29 9.45 -1.35 1.28
N SER A 30 10.51 -0.80 1.89
CA SER A 30 11.07 -1.31 3.15
C SER A 30 10.50 -0.60 4.39
N GLN A 31 10.05 0.64 4.25
CA GLN A 31 9.46 1.43 5.32
C GLN A 31 7.96 1.11 5.45
N GLN A 32 7.52 0.81 6.66
CA GLN A 32 6.13 0.48 6.94
C GLN A 32 5.27 1.75 6.98
N LEU A 33 4.14 1.71 6.28
CA LEU A 33 3.06 2.69 6.38
C LEU A 33 2.10 2.24 7.49
N GLY A 34 1.77 3.13 8.43
CA GLY A 34 0.76 2.83 9.42
C GLY A 34 -0.62 2.84 8.77
N VAL A 35 -1.26 1.69 8.67
CA VAL A 35 -2.63 1.53 8.18
C VAL A 35 -3.48 0.97 9.31
N ALA A 36 -4.60 1.59 9.63
CA ALA A 36 -5.50 1.07 10.66
C ALA A 36 -6.98 1.24 10.31
N TYR A 37 -7.74 0.16 10.46
CA TYR A 37 -9.19 0.14 10.34
C TYR A 37 -9.80 0.20 11.75
N GLY A 38 -10.38 1.36 12.10
CA GLY A 38 -10.79 1.61 13.48
C GLY A 38 -9.59 1.54 14.43
N ASN A 39 -9.64 0.63 15.40
CA ASN A 39 -8.55 0.40 16.37
C ASN A 39 -7.57 -0.70 15.94
N ASN A 40 -7.82 -1.37 14.80
CA ASN A 40 -7.03 -2.49 14.32
C ASN A 40 -5.93 -1.97 13.40
N THR A 41 -4.68 -1.94 13.88
CA THR A 41 -3.51 -1.58 13.09
C THR A 41 -3.02 -2.79 12.30
N VAL A 42 -2.76 -2.62 11.01
CA VAL A 42 -2.21 -3.66 10.13
C VAL A 42 -0.77 -3.96 10.55
N SER A 43 -0.60 -5.06 11.28
CA SER A 43 0.71 -5.51 11.76
C SER A 43 0.65 -6.99 12.17
N PRO A 44 1.35 -7.88 11.45
CA PRO A 44 2.33 -7.62 10.38
C PRO A 44 1.68 -7.25 9.04
N PRO A 45 2.45 -6.74 8.06
CA PRO A 45 2.00 -6.61 6.68
C PRO A 45 1.44 -7.93 6.13
N GLY A 46 0.32 -7.85 5.41
CA GLY A 46 -0.40 -9.01 4.88
C GLY A 46 -1.45 -9.60 5.80
N GLU A 47 -1.66 -9.01 6.98
CA GLU A 47 -2.72 -9.39 7.90
C GLU A 47 -4.09 -9.49 7.21
N LYS A 48 -4.84 -10.54 7.57
CA LYS A 48 -6.14 -10.82 6.99
C LYS A 48 -7.22 -10.03 7.73
N PHE A 49 -7.88 -9.12 7.03
CA PHE A 49 -8.98 -8.33 7.58
C PHE A 49 -10.35 -8.91 7.17
N PRO A 50 -11.32 -8.95 8.10
CA PRO A 50 -12.71 -9.23 7.74
C PRO A 50 -13.25 -8.13 6.82
N ARG A 51 -13.90 -8.52 5.72
CA ARG A 51 -14.47 -7.56 4.75
C ARG A 51 -15.29 -6.44 5.41
N PRO A 52 -16.21 -6.70 6.36
CA PRO A 52 -17.01 -5.64 6.98
C PRO A 52 -16.18 -4.55 7.69
N GLU A 53 -15.01 -4.89 8.23
CA GLU A 53 -14.13 -3.91 8.91
C GLU A 53 -13.50 -2.91 7.93
N THR A 54 -13.46 -3.28 6.64
CA THR A 54 -12.91 -2.44 5.58
C THR A 54 -13.95 -1.54 4.90
N ALA A 55 -15.17 -1.45 5.45
CA ALA A 55 -16.27 -0.67 4.86
C ALA A 55 -15.96 0.83 4.71
N ASN A 56 -15.22 1.38 5.67
CA ASN A 56 -14.74 2.76 5.63
C ASN A 56 -13.24 2.79 5.28
N PRO A 57 -12.73 3.88 4.68
CA PRO A 57 -11.29 4.02 4.44
C PRO A 57 -10.50 3.91 5.75
N PRO A 58 -9.32 3.28 5.74
CA PRO A 58 -8.48 3.20 6.92
C PRO A 58 -7.87 4.57 7.24
N SER A 59 -7.49 4.74 8.49
CA SER A 59 -6.59 5.82 8.88
C SER A 59 -5.18 5.53 8.38
N ILE A 60 -4.51 6.57 7.86
CA ILE A 60 -3.14 6.48 7.35
C ILE A 60 -2.24 7.27 8.28
N ASN A 61 -1.21 6.61 8.79
CA ASN A 61 -0.27 7.15 9.75
C ASN A 61 1.13 7.06 9.16
N PHE A 62 1.78 8.21 9.04
CA PHE A 62 3.14 8.30 8.56
C PHE A 62 3.83 9.45 9.26
N SER A 63 4.97 9.17 9.89
CA SER A 63 5.80 10.17 10.53
C SER A 63 7.10 10.26 9.73
N PRO A 64 7.37 11.38 9.04
CA PRO A 64 8.60 11.53 8.29
C PRO A 64 9.80 11.48 9.25
N SER A 65 10.74 10.56 8.99
CA SER A 65 11.94 10.35 9.81
C SER A 65 12.98 11.47 9.66
N THR A 66 12.84 12.33 8.66
CA THR A 66 13.59 13.58 8.48
C THR A 66 12.65 14.68 8.02
N PRO A 67 12.82 15.95 8.46
CA PRO A 67 12.08 17.06 7.89
C PRO A 67 12.49 17.20 6.42
N SER A 68 11.70 16.64 5.49
CA SER A 68 11.94 16.81 4.06
C SER A 68 11.66 18.27 3.69
N PRO A 69 12.66 19.03 3.22
CA PRO A 69 12.54 20.48 3.07
C PRO A 69 11.89 20.95 1.75
N SER A 70 11.25 20.08 0.95
CA SER A 70 10.69 20.51 -0.35
C SER A 70 9.30 19.98 -0.75
N THR A 71 8.79 18.89 -0.19
CA THR A 71 7.45 18.37 -0.57
C THR A 71 6.57 18.15 0.66
N SER A 72 5.68 19.10 0.94
CA SER A 72 4.72 19.00 2.06
C SER A 72 3.50 18.14 1.74
N ARG A 73 3.45 17.52 0.56
CA ARG A 73 2.28 16.79 0.05
C ARG A 73 2.63 15.37 -0.32
N ALA A 74 1.66 14.48 -0.17
CA ALA A 74 1.77 13.08 -0.51
C ALA A 74 0.66 12.62 -1.47
N VAL A 75 0.97 11.56 -2.21
CA VAL A 75 0.01 10.77 -2.98
C VAL A 75 -0.13 9.41 -2.32
N LEU A 76 -1.37 8.97 -2.10
CA LEU A 76 -1.69 7.64 -1.56
C LEU A 76 -2.34 6.81 -2.66
N LEU A 77 -1.87 5.58 -2.82
CA LEU A 77 -2.45 4.55 -3.68
C LEU A 77 -2.88 3.35 -2.84
N MET A 78 -4.01 2.73 -3.18
CA MET A 78 -4.40 1.40 -2.72
C MET A 78 -4.76 0.55 -3.92
N VAL A 79 -4.06 -0.57 -4.14
CA VAL A 79 -4.19 -1.40 -5.35
C VAL A 79 -4.44 -2.85 -4.97
N ASP A 80 -5.48 -3.45 -5.54
CA ASP A 80 -5.72 -4.90 -5.55
C ASP A 80 -4.99 -5.51 -6.74
N THR A 81 -4.30 -6.64 -6.58
CA THR A 81 -3.63 -7.38 -7.67
C THR A 81 -4.37 -8.65 -8.11
N GLU A 82 -5.41 -9.03 -7.40
CA GLU A 82 -6.02 -10.35 -7.50
C GLU A 82 -7.38 -10.35 -8.22
N VAL A 83 -7.72 -9.29 -8.96
CA VAL A 83 -9.02 -9.25 -9.65
C VAL A 83 -9.03 -10.26 -10.81
N PRO A 84 -9.95 -11.24 -10.80
CA PRO A 84 -10.01 -12.24 -11.87
C PRO A 84 -10.51 -11.64 -13.17
N GLN A 85 -9.77 -11.82 -14.26
CA GLN A 85 -10.17 -11.43 -15.61
C GLN A 85 -9.58 -12.40 -16.64
N ASN A 86 -10.44 -13.02 -17.47
CA ASN A 86 -10.02 -13.92 -18.56
C ASN A 86 -8.99 -15.00 -18.13
N ASN A 87 -9.25 -15.67 -17.00
CA ASN A 87 -8.36 -16.68 -16.40
C ASN A 87 -6.99 -16.15 -15.93
N THR A 88 -6.84 -14.84 -15.82
CA THR A 88 -5.67 -14.16 -15.25
C THR A 88 -6.07 -13.28 -14.07
N ARG A 89 -5.09 -12.71 -13.37
CA ARG A 89 -5.29 -11.73 -12.30
C ARG A 89 -4.79 -10.37 -12.79
N VAL A 90 -5.59 -9.32 -12.59
CA VAL A 90 -5.30 -7.96 -13.01
C VAL A 90 -5.42 -7.00 -11.83
N GLN A 91 -4.86 -5.79 -11.97
CA GLN A 91 -4.93 -4.82 -10.90
C GLN A 91 -6.23 -4.01 -10.93
N LEU A 92 -6.67 -3.57 -9.75
CA LEU A 92 -7.75 -2.61 -9.56
C LEU A 92 -7.28 -1.51 -8.61
N ILE A 93 -7.46 -0.24 -8.99
CA ILE A 93 -7.21 0.89 -8.10
C ILE A 93 -8.39 1.13 -7.15
N HIS A 94 -8.19 0.84 -5.87
CA HIS A 94 -9.20 1.03 -4.82
C HIS A 94 -9.22 2.47 -4.30
N TRP A 95 -8.07 3.13 -4.27
CA TRP A 95 -7.96 4.50 -3.74
C TRP A 95 -6.80 5.24 -4.39
N LEU A 96 -7.04 6.45 -4.87
CA LEU A 96 -6.02 7.43 -5.24
C LEU A 96 -6.40 8.75 -4.58
N ALA A 97 -5.60 9.15 -3.59
CA ALA A 97 -5.73 10.44 -2.92
C ALA A 97 -4.45 11.25 -3.12
N THR A 98 -4.62 12.55 -3.35
CA THR A 98 -3.54 13.48 -3.67
C THR A 98 -3.63 14.68 -2.74
N ASN A 99 -2.59 15.51 -2.73
CA ASN A 99 -2.49 16.71 -1.90
C ASN A 99 -2.62 16.44 -0.40
N ILE A 100 -2.25 15.23 0.05
CA ILE A 100 -2.29 14.88 1.48
C ILE A 100 -1.19 15.67 2.17
N THR A 101 -1.56 16.62 3.03
CA THR A 101 -0.58 17.43 3.75
C THR A 101 0.13 16.56 4.77
N LEU A 102 1.45 16.45 4.66
CA LEU A 102 2.26 15.84 5.70
C LEU A 102 2.24 16.69 6.96
N SER A 103 2.05 16.04 8.09
CA SER A 103 2.12 16.70 9.39
C SER A 103 2.79 15.78 10.40
N THR A 104 3.27 16.35 11.50
CA THR A 104 3.78 15.58 12.65
C THR A 104 2.65 14.90 13.44
N THR A 105 1.40 15.25 13.14
CA THR A 105 0.20 14.66 13.73
C THR A 105 -0.33 13.54 12.84
N THR A 106 -0.73 12.45 13.48
CA THR A 106 -1.39 11.31 12.85
C THR A 106 -2.82 11.15 13.41
N PRO A 107 -3.78 10.63 12.61
CA PRO A 107 -3.63 10.22 11.22
C PRO A 107 -3.50 11.41 10.26
N LEU A 108 -2.94 11.16 9.07
CA LEU A 108 -2.86 12.16 8.01
C LEU A 108 -4.27 12.60 7.60
N ALA A 109 -4.44 13.90 7.40
CA ALA A 109 -5.68 14.46 6.87
C ALA A 109 -5.73 14.21 5.35
N ILE A 110 -6.63 13.34 4.90
CA ILE A 110 -6.79 13.02 3.48
C ILE A 110 -7.85 13.94 2.87
N PRO A 111 -7.49 14.82 1.92
CA PRO A 111 -8.44 15.76 1.32
C PRO A 111 -9.55 15.08 0.53
N SER A 112 -10.64 15.83 0.32
CA SER A 112 -11.76 15.49 -0.55
C SER A 112 -12.09 16.69 -1.44
N PRO A 113 -12.50 16.51 -2.71
CA PRO A 113 -12.66 15.23 -3.41
C PRO A 113 -11.31 14.57 -3.75
N GLN A 114 -11.36 13.25 -3.93
CA GLN A 114 -10.20 12.42 -4.29
C GLN A 114 -10.32 12.01 -5.76
N PRO A 115 -9.21 11.95 -6.54
CA PRO A 115 -9.25 11.50 -7.92
C PRO A 115 -9.89 10.12 -8.10
N VAL A 116 -9.59 9.18 -7.20
CA VAL A 116 -10.29 7.89 -7.11
C VAL A 116 -10.70 7.69 -5.66
N PRO A 117 -11.97 7.90 -5.30
CA PRO A 117 -12.44 7.69 -3.93
C PRO A 117 -12.24 6.26 -3.46
N TYR A 118 -12.04 6.07 -2.15
CA TYR A 118 -11.91 4.74 -1.55
C TYR A 118 -13.06 3.83 -1.95
N LEU A 119 -12.71 2.64 -2.44
CA LEU A 119 -13.62 1.53 -2.71
C LEU A 119 -13.30 0.39 -1.74
N GLN A 120 -14.30 -0.06 -0.98
CA GLN A 120 -14.13 -1.17 -0.05
C GLN A 120 -13.62 -2.44 -0.76
N PRO A 121 -12.60 -3.13 -0.21
CA PRO A 121 -12.26 -4.50 -0.58
C PRO A 121 -13.48 -5.40 -0.71
N SER A 122 -13.73 -5.87 -1.94
CA SER A 122 -14.89 -6.73 -2.23
C SER A 122 -14.51 -7.88 -3.16
N PRO A 123 -13.64 -8.80 -2.71
CA PRO A 123 -13.36 -10.03 -3.46
C PRO A 123 -14.66 -10.76 -3.81
N PRO A 124 -14.72 -11.44 -4.97
CA PRO A 124 -15.83 -12.34 -5.26
C PRO A 124 -15.99 -13.41 -4.18
N VAL A 125 -17.23 -13.81 -3.90
CA VAL A 125 -17.51 -14.87 -2.92
C VAL A 125 -16.87 -16.18 -3.39
N GLY A 126 -16.13 -16.83 -2.50
CA GLY A 126 -15.47 -18.11 -2.79
C GLY A 126 -14.16 -17.99 -3.56
N ASP A 127 -13.70 -16.78 -3.87
CA ASP A 127 -12.35 -16.57 -4.42
C ASP A 127 -11.28 -16.68 -3.32
N ILE A 128 -10.02 -16.68 -3.75
CA ILE A 128 -8.86 -16.56 -2.85
C ILE A 128 -8.93 -15.22 -2.08
N PRO A 129 -8.20 -15.07 -0.96
CA PRO A 129 -7.96 -13.76 -0.40
C PRO A 129 -7.28 -12.85 -1.44
N HIS A 130 -7.86 -11.69 -1.69
CA HIS A 130 -7.22 -10.66 -2.51
C HIS A 130 -6.23 -9.86 -1.68
N THR A 131 -5.21 -9.32 -2.35
CA THR A 131 -4.11 -8.58 -1.74
C THR A 131 -4.22 -7.10 -2.07
N TYR A 132 -4.33 -6.25 -1.05
CA TYR A 132 -4.51 -4.81 -1.20
C TYR A 132 -3.28 -4.07 -0.69
N SER A 133 -2.47 -3.57 -1.62
CA SER A 133 -1.23 -2.87 -1.31
C SER A 133 -1.44 -1.36 -1.24
N PHE A 134 -0.99 -0.75 -0.16
CA PHE A 134 -0.97 0.69 0.08
C PHE A 134 0.43 1.24 -0.19
N LEU A 135 0.50 2.37 -0.87
CA LEU A 135 1.75 3.10 -1.15
C LEU A 135 1.56 4.58 -0.85
N LEU A 136 2.52 5.17 -0.14
CA LEU A 136 2.59 6.61 0.08
C LEU A 136 3.80 7.18 -0.65
N TYR A 137 3.59 8.14 -1.54
CA TYR A 137 4.64 8.81 -2.31
C TYR A 137 4.78 10.29 -1.94
N PRO A 138 5.99 10.87 -2.07
CA PRO A 138 6.13 12.32 -2.20
C PRO A 138 5.34 12.80 -3.42
N GLN A 139 4.56 13.86 -3.26
CA GLN A 139 3.92 14.53 -4.40
C GLN A 139 4.82 15.64 -4.94
N PRO A 140 5.21 15.63 -6.23
CA PRO A 140 5.90 16.75 -6.88
C PRO A 140 5.09 18.06 -6.84
N ASP A 141 5.76 19.21 -6.84
CA ASP A 141 5.10 20.52 -6.81
C ASP A 141 4.24 20.78 -8.06
N ASN A 142 4.68 20.29 -9.22
CA ASN A 142 3.97 20.36 -10.49
C ASN A 142 3.14 19.10 -10.79
N PHE A 143 2.77 18.34 -9.75
CA PHE A 143 1.99 17.12 -9.91
C PHE A 143 0.65 17.39 -10.60
N SER A 144 0.39 16.62 -11.65
CA SER A 144 -0.88 16.59 -12.34
C SER A 144 -1.16 15.16 -12.81
N ILE A 145 -2.44 14.80 -12.85
CA ILE A 145 -2.87 13.51 -13.38
C ILE A 145 -3.17 13.69 -14.87
N PRO A 146 -2.49 12.96 -15.78
CA PRO A 146 -2.77 13.02 -17.21
C PRO A 146 -4.24 12.72 -17.54
N ALA A 147 -4.74 13.34 -18.61
CA ALA A 147 -6.16 13.23 -19.01
C ALA A 147 -6.60 11.79 -19.31
N GLN A 148 -5.69 10.89 -19.66
CA GLN A 148 -5.97 9.46 -19.84
C GLN A 148 -6.47 8.75 -18.58
N TYR A 149 -6.32 9.36 -17.41
CA TYR A 149 -6.82 8.85 -16.12
C TYR A 149 -8.03 9.63 -15.60
N ALA A 150 -8.62 10.52 -16.41
CA ALA A 150 -9.72 11.40 -15.96
C ALA A 150 -10.97 10.62 -15.51
N ASP A 151 -11.19 9.43 -16.06
CA ASP A 151 -12.32 8.54 -15.75
C ASP A 151 -11.93 7.36 -14.84
N LEU A 152 -10.71 7.36 -14.29
CA LEU A 152 -10.16 6.24 -13.53
C LEU A 152 -11.04 5.85 -12.33
N ALA A 153 -11.78 6.80 -11.74
CA ALA A 153 -12.74 6.52 -10.68
C ALA A 153 -13.88 5.58 -11.09
N GLN A 154 -14.24 5.57 -12.38
CA GLN A 154 -15.28 4.74 -12.97
C GLN A 154 -14.70 3.49 -13.66
N ASN A 155 -13.48 3.58 -14.20
CA ASN A 155 -12.83 2.52 -14.97
C ASN A 155 -11.56 1.99 -14.25
N ARG A 156 -11.76 1.35 -13.09
CA ARG A 156 -10.68 0.97 -12.17
C ARG A 156 -9.94 -0.33 -12.51
N ILE A 157 -10.60 -1.26 -13.20
CA ILE A 157 -10.07 -2.60 -13.52
C ILE A 157 -9.06 -2.51 -14.65
N GLY A 158 -7.96 -3.27 -14.54
CA GLY A 158 -6.87 -3.22 -15.51
C GLY A 158 -5.92 -2.06 -15.27
N PHE A 159 -5.99 -1.42 -14.09
CA PHE A 159 -5.04 -0.40 -13.68
C PHE A 159 -3.61 -0.95 -13.76
N ASN A 160 -2.64 -0.10 -14.08
CA ASN A 160 -1.23 -0.46 -14.05
C ASN A 160 -0.50 0.56 -13.17
N VAL A 161 -0.21 0.16 -11.94
CA VAL A 161 0.42 1.05 -10.95
C VAL A 161 1.79 1.55 -11.40
N THR A 162 2.59 0.71 -12.07
CA THR A 162 3.93 1.10 -12.55
C THR A 162 3.85 2.13 -13.68
N GLN A 163 2.90 1.96 -14.60
CA GLN A 163 2.66 2.92 -15.67
C GLN A 163 2.15 4.24 -15.11
N PHE A 164 1.18 4.20 -14.19
CA PHE A 164 0.65 5.40 -13.55
C PHE A 164 1.75 6.18 -12.84
N VAL A 165 2.53 5.52 -11.98
CA VAL A 165 3.65 6.13 -11.23
C VAL A 165 4.63 6.81 -12.19
N ALA A 166 4.99 6.16 -13.31
CA ALA A 166 5.85 6.74 -14.33
C ALA A 166 5.20 7.96 -15.01
N ASP A 167 3.94 7.86 -15.42
CA ASP A 167 3.23 8.91 -16.16
C ASP A 167 2.98 10.17 -15.33
N VAL A 168 2.79 10.03 -14.01
CA VAL A 168 2.61 11.17 -13.08
C VAL A 168 3.91 11.67 -12.45
N GLY A 169 5.06 11.10 -12.83
CA GLY A 169 6.38 11.51 -12.35
C GLY A 169 6.63 11.21 -10.88
N LEU A 170 6.01 10.16 -10.33
CA LEU A 170 6.32 9.65 -9.00
C LEU A 170 7.58 8.77 -9.09
N THR A 171 8.47 8.89 -8.10
CA THR A 171 9.77 8.19 -8.11
C THR A 171 9.79 7.06 -7.09
N GLU A 172 10.24 7.34 -5.87
CA GLU A 172 10.36 6.34 -4.81
C GLU A 172 9.26 6.53 -3.75
N PRO A 173 8.48 5.48 -3.43
CA PRO A 173 7.52 5.57 -2.34
C PRO A 173 8.24 5.73 -1.01
N TRP A 174 7.68 6.54 -0.13
CA TRP A 174 8.18 6.70 1.23
C TRP A 174 7.86 5.50 2.12
N ALA A 175 6.69 4.89 1.94
CA ALA A 175 6.24 3.79 2.78
C ALA A 175 5.16 2.96 2.08
N GLY A 176 5.02 1.71 2.51
CA GLY A 176 3.94 0.82 2.08
C GLY A 176 3.42 -0.06 3.21
N ASN A 177 2.24 -0.61 3.02
CA ASN A 177 1.68 -1.68 3.85
C ASN A 177 0.75 -2.50 2.95
N TYR A 178 0.31 -3.68 3.36
CA TYR A 178 -0.74 -4.39 2.64
C TYR A 178 -1.61 -5.21 3.60
N ILE A 179 -2.84 -5.47 3.19
CA ILE A 179 -3.75 -6.39 3.86
C ILE A 179 -4.17 -7.48 2.89
N THR A 180 -4.70 -8.58 3.42
CA THR A 180 -5.50 -9.51 2.64
C THR A 180 -6.96 -9.45 3.08
N VAL A 181 -7.89 -9.55 2.13
CA VAL A 181 -9.33 -9.66 2.44
C VAL A 181 -9.89 -10.80 1.63
N GLN A 182 -10.76 -11.61 2.23
CA GLN A 182 -11.48 -12.66 1.55
C GLN A 182 -12.97 -12.51 1.81
N ASN A 183 -13.78 -12.74 0.79
CA ASN A 183 -15.22 -12.76 0.94
C ASN A 183 -15.73 -14.21 1.04
N LEU A 184 -16.17 -14.59 2.24
CA LEU A 184 -16.62 -15.96 2.54
C LEU A 184 -18.13 -16.12 2.46
N THR A 185 -18.89 -15.03 2.41
CA THR A 185 -20.36 -15.05 2.49
C THR A 185 -20.95 -14.01 1.54
N GLY A 186 -21.95 -14.43 0.75
CA GLY A 186 -22.73 -13.54 -0.12
C GLY A 186 -23.94 -12.94 0.56
#